data_AF-A0A5C9CJB2-F1
#
_entry.id   AF-A0A5C9CJB2-F1
#
_cell.length_a   1.000
_cell.length_b   1.000
_cell.length_c   1.000
_cell.angle_alpha   90.00
_cell.angle_beta   90.00
_cell.angle_gamma   90.00
#
_symmetry.space_group_name_H-M   'P 1'
#
loop_
_entity.id
_entity.type
_entity.pdbx_description
1 polymer ?
#
loop_
_entity_poly.entity_id
_entity_poly.type
_entity_poly.pdbx_seq_one_letter_code
_entity_poly.pdbx_strand_id
1 'polypeptide(L)'
;PDNQTYDWAMSFDQAVANLIESDQLPALQDAPQLPAYGLAHPTSDHFLPLLYAAGAVDAGEPMRFFNAGFQAASISMRSVVWG
;
A
#
# COMPACT_ATOMS: atom_id res chain seq x y z
N PRO A 1 5.59 -4.44 25.94
CA PRO A 1 5.88 -5.27 24.74
C PRO A 1 4.70 -5.10 23.79
N ASP A 2 4.66 -3.92 23.17
CA ASP A 2 3.42 -3.31 22.68
C ASP A 2 3.62 -2.92 21.23
N ASN A 3 3.72 -3.89 20.31
CA ASN A 3 3.84 -3.54 18.88
C ASN A 3 3.61 -4.69 17.89
N GLN A 4 2.78 -5.69 18.21
CA GLN A 4 2.44 -6.70 17.21
C GLN A 4 1.41 -6.11 16.25
N THR A 5 1.84 -5.80 15.03
CA THR A 5 0.95 -5.44 13.91
C THR A 5 -0.13 -6.49 13.76
N TYR A 6 -1.37 -6.08 13.52
CA TYR A 6 -2.42 -7.04 13.23
C TYR A 6 -2.12 -7.79 11.92
N ASP A 7 -2.31 -9.11 11.91
CA ASP A 7 -2.01 -9.94 10.74
C ASP A 7 -2.74 -9.45 9.48
N TRP A 8 -3.99 -9.01 9.62
CA TRP A 8 -4.76 -8.45 8.52
C TRP A 8 -4.13 -7.17 7.96
N ALA A 9 -3.60 -6.30 8.83
CA ALA A 9 -3.00 -5.03 8.43
C ALA A 9 -1.67 -5.27 7.69
N MET A 10 -0.85 -6.19 8.22
CA MET A 10 0.38 -6.65 7.57
C MET A 10 0.08 -7.30 6.22
N SER A 11 -0.94 -8.16 6.14
CA SER A 11 -1.29 -8.87 4.89
C SER A 11 -1.76 -7.92 3.78
N PHE A 12 -2.56 -6.90 4.14
CA PHE A 12 -3.04 -5.93 3.17
C PHE A 12 -1.91 -5.04 2.66
N ASP A 13 -1.09 -4.51 3.57
CA ASP A 13 0.11 -3.73 3.21
C ASP A 13 1.05 -4.51 2.28
N GLN A 14 1.31 -5.79 2.59
CA GLN A 14 2.16 -6.63 1.75
C GLN A 14 1.54 -6.92 0.38
N ALA A 15 0.22 -7.13 0.31
CA ALA A 15 -0.45 -7.32 -0.98
C ALA A 15 -0.30 -6.09 -1.89
N VAL A 16 -0.50 -4.89 -1.34
CA VAL A 16 -0.30 -3.63 -2.07
C VAL A 16 1.18 -3.45 -2.46
N ALA A 17 2.11 -3.75 -1.54
CA ALA A 17 3.54 -3.67 -1.80
C ALA A 17 3.97 -4.57 -2.96
N ASN A 18 3.47 -5.81 -2.99
CA ASN A 18 3.78 -6.78 -4.04
C ASN A 18 3.31 -6.31 -5.42
N LEU A 19 2.14 -5.65 -5.50
CA LEU A 19 1.66 -5.06 -6.75
C LEU A 19 2.61 -3.97 -7.25
N ILE A 20 3.10 -3.11 -6.35
CA ILE A 20 4.04 -2.05 -6.68
C ILE A 20 5.41 -2.62 -7.10
N GLU A 21 5.97 -3.56 -6.33
CA GLU A 21 7.28 -4.17 -6.61
C GLU A 21 7.29 -4.99 -7.90
N SER A 22 6.14 -5.54 -8.28
CA SER A 22 5.97 -6.32 -9.52
C SER A 22 5.60 -5.44 -10.72
N ASP A 23 5.65 -4.11 -10.60
CA ASP A 23 5.25 -3.16 -11.65
C ASP A 23 3.80 -3.37 -12.16
N GLN A 24 2.93 -3.88 -11.28
CA GLN A 24 1.51 -4.12 -11.56
C GLN A 24 0.65 -2.93 -11.08
N LEU A 25 1.10 -1.70 -11.37
CA LEU A 25 0.43 -0.47 -10.92
C LEU A 25 -1.05 -0.39 -11.33
N PRO A 26 -1.48 -0.81 -12.55
CA PRO A 26 -2.89 -0.79 -12.91
C PRO A 26 -3.78 -1.65 -12.00
N ALA A 27 -3.25 -2.72 -11.41
CA ALA A 27 -4.00 -3.61 -10.52
C ALA A 27 -4.31 -2.96 -9.16
N LEU A 28 -3.67 -1.84 -8.79
CA LEU A 28 -3.99 -1.12 -7.56
C LEU A 28 -5.43 -0.59 -7.54
N GLN A 29 -6.03 -0.34 -8.70
CA GLN A 29 -7.44 0.08 -8.79
C GLN A 29 -8.41 -1.00 -8.25
N ASP A 30 -7.98 -2.27 -8.29
CA ASP A 30 -8.75 -3.43 -7.82
C ASP A 30 -8.48 -3.74 -6.34
N ALA A 31 -7.74 -2.90 -5.63
CA ALA A 31 -7.49 -3.03 -4.19
C ALA A 31 -8.77 -3.25 -3.34
N PRO A 32 -9.95 -2.66 -3.66
CA PRO A 32 -11.20 -2.97 -2.96
C PRO A 32 -11.60 -4.46 -2.95
N GLN A 33 -11.05 -5.26 -3.87
CA GLN A 33 -11.29 -6.70 -3.97
C GLN A 33 -10.30 -7.52 -3.12
N LEU A 34 -9.23 -6.88 -2.59
CA LEU A 34 -8.25 -7.56 -1.76
C LEU A 34 -8.83 -7.93 -0.38
N PRO A 35 -8.39 -9.05 0.21
CA PRO A 35 -8.73 -9.39 1.58
C PRO A 35 -8.40 -8.24 2.55
N ALA A 36 -9.28 -8.03 3.53
CA ALA A 36 -9.14 -6.99 4.56
C ALA A 36 -9.14 -5.52 4.06
N TYR A 37 -9.44 -5.23 2.78
CA TYR A 37 -9.55 -3.84 2.30
C TYR A 37 -10.53 -3.02 3.15
N GLY A 38 -11.71 -3.54 3.46
CA GLY A 38 -12.69 -2.82 4.29
C GLY A 38 -12.24 -2.58 5.74
N LEU A 39 -11.24 -3.32 6.25
CA LEU A 39 -10.62 -3.07 7.55
C LEU A 39 -9.49 -2.04 7.43
N ALA A 40 -8.67 -2.12 6.37
CA ALA A 40 -7.55 -1.20 6.12
C ALA A 40 -8.04 0.20 5.70
N HIS A 41 -9.09 0.25 4.90
CA HIS A 41 -9.67 1.44 4.30
C HIS A 41 -11.20 1.40 4.40
N PRO A 42 -11.79 1.77 5.56
CA PRO A 42 -13.24 1.88 5.72
C PRO A 42 -13.88 2.85 4.71
N THR A 43 -13.11 3.86 4.30
CA THR A 43 -13.34 4.70 3.12
C THR A 43 -12.06 4.71 2.28
N SER A 44 -12.20 4.99 0.98
CA SER A 44 -11.06 4.99 0.04
C SER A 44 -10.13 6.21 0.19
N ASP A 45 -10.52 7.22 0.98
CA ASP A 45 -9.85 8.54 1.02
C ASP A 45 -8.34 8.46 1.26
N HIS A 46 -7.91 7.54 2.12
CA HIS A 46 -6.49 7.35 2.46
C HIS A 46 -5.73 6.47 1.46
N PHE A 47 -6.43 5.72 0.60
CA PHE A 47 -5.82 4.88 -0.44
C PHE A 47 -5.68 5.65 -1.77
N LEU A 48 -6.60 6.57 -2.07
CA LEU A 48 -6.60 7.35 -3.31
C LEU A 48 -5.27 8.06 -3.63
N PRO A 49 -4.54 8.68 -2.68
CA PRO A 49 -3.25 9.33 -2.97
C PRO A 49 -2.23 8.39 -3.62
N LEU A 50 -2.23 7.10 -3.24
CA LEU A 50 -1.37 6.10 -3.85
C LEU A 50 -1.72 5.89 -5.33
N LEU A 51 -3.01 5.86 -5.69
CA LEU A 51 -3.46 5.72 -7.07
C LEU A 51 -3.08 6.93 -7.93
N TYR A 52 -3.16 8.14 -7.38
CA TYR A 52 -2.72 9.35 -8.08
C TYR A 52 -1.22 9.31 -8.36
N ALA A 53 -0.41 8.94 -7.36
CA ALA A 53 1.03 8.82 -7.53
C ALA A 53 1.37 7.72 -8.55
N ALA A 54 0.81 6.52 -8.40
CA ALA A 54 1.03 5.39 -9.31
C ALA A 54 0.57 5.67 -10.75
N GLY A 55 -0.52 6.42 -10.94
CA GLY A 55 -1.01 6.80 -12.26
C GLY A 55 -0.20 7.88 -12.96
N ALA A 56 0.70 8.56 -12.24
CA ALA A 56 1.61 9.57 -12.80
C ALA A 56 2.98 9.00 -13.18
N VAL A 57 3.24 7.72 -12.87
CA VAL A 57 4.52 7.06 -13.12
C VAL A 57 4.71 6.79 -14.61
N ASP A 58 5.85 7.17 -15.15
CA ASP A 58 6.24 6.83 -16.52
C ASP A 58 6.86 5.42 -16.59
N ALA A 59 6.72 4.76 -17.74
CA ALA A 59 7.27 3.42 -17.93
C ALA A 59 8.80 3.40 -17.73
N GLY A 60 9.26 2.57 -16.80
CA GLY A 60 10.68 2.39 -16.49
C GLY A 60 11.24 3.34 -15.43
N GLU A 61 10.41 4.19 -14.80
CA GLU A 61 10.85 4.94 -13.61
C GLU A 61 11.21 3.98 -12.47
N PRO A 62 12.37 4.17 -11.81
CA PRO A 62 12.76 3.32 -10.70
C PRO A 62 11.83 3.58 -9.50
N MET A 63 11.55 2.53 -8.73
CA MET A 63 10.76 2.65 -7.51
C MET A 63 11.57 2.23 -6.28
N ARG A 64 11.29 2.87 -5.14
CA ARG A 64 11.79 2.41 -3.84
C ARG A 64 10.80 2.66 -2.71
N PHE A 65 10.74 1.73 -1.77
CA PHE A 65 10.17 2.00 -0.46
C PHE A 65 11.22 2.61 0.46
N PHE A 66 10.81 3.52 1.35
CA PHE A 66 11.72 4.18 2.29
C PHE A 66 11.21 4.25 3.73
N ASN A 67 9.98 3.78 3.93
CA ASN A 67 9.37 3.54 5.23
C ASN A 67 8.39 2.38 5.02
N ALA A 68 8.35 1.42 5.94
CA ALA A 68 7.48 0.23 5.86
C ALA A 68 7.05 -0.25 7.26
N GLY A 69 7.17 0.63 8.26
CA GLY A 69 6.77 0.32 9.63
C GLY A 69 5.27 0.44 9.85
N PHE A 70 4.81 0.00 11.02
CA PHE A 70 3.45 0.22 11.48
C PHE A 70 3.44 1.05 12.76
N GLN A 71 2.41 1.88 12.90
CA GLN A 71 2.07 2.58 14.14
C GLN A 71 0.72 2.10 14.66
N ALA A 72 0.57 2.03 15.99
CA ALA A 72 -0.66 1.59 16.64
C ALA A 72 -1.22 0.26 16.08
N ALA A 73 -0.33 -0.65 15.68
CA ALA A 73 -0.61 -1.96 15.08
C ALA A 73 -1.40 -1.99 13.75
N SER A 74 -1.98 -0.90 13.27
CA SER A 74 -2.81 -0.86 12.05
C SER A 74 -2.53 0.30 11.09
N ILE A 75 -1.73 1.29 11.49
CA ILE A 75 -1.38 2.42 10.62
C ILE A 75 -0.11 2.03 9.86
N SER A 76 -0.26 1.60 8.61
CA SER A 76 0.90 1.41 7.73
C SER A 76 1.55 2.76 7.46
N MET A 77 2.87 2.80 7.66
CA MET A 77 3.71 3.95 7.32
C MET A 77 4.40 3.74 5.97
N ARG A 78 3.93 2.77 5.16
CA ARG A 78 4.56 2.45 3.88
C ARG A 78 4.61 3.67 2.98
N SER A 79 5.82 4.01 2.56
CA SER A 79 6.07 5.19 1.73
C SER A 79 6.87 4.78 0.50
N VAL A 80 6.40 5.20 -0.67
CA VAL A 80 6.96 4.88 -1.99
C VAL A 80 7.37 6.16 -2.71
N VAL A 81 8.46 6.07 -3.47
CA VAL A 81 8.92 7.09 -4.43
C VAL A 81 9.13 6.40 -5.77
N TRP A 82 8.67 7.05 -6.83
CA TRP A 82 9.03 6.77 -8.22
C TRP A 82 9.90 7.91 -8.76
N GLY A 83 10.88 7.58 -9.61
CA GLY A 83 11.86 8.53 -10.17
C GLY A 83 13.28 8.38 -9.61
#